data_AF-A0A2K3UZ15-F1
#
_entry.id   AF-A0A2K3UZ15-F1
#
_cell.length_a   1.000
_cell.length_b   1.000
_cell.length_c   1.000
_cell.angle_alpha   90.00
_cell.angle_beta   90.00
_cell.angle_gamma   90.00
#
_symmetry.space_group_name_H-M   'P 1'
#
loop_
_entity.id
_entity.type
_entity.pdbx_description
1 polymer ?
#
loop_
_entity_poly.entity_id
_entity_poly.type
_entity_poly.pdbx_seq_one_letter_code
_entity_poly.pdbx_strand_id
1 'polypeptide(L)'
;MNNSRAMLQTMITLASASLGLVAALAWNEAIKTTLKVLFNTGESLAGLYTYAVLATVLAIVVLVALARASARIGGEAAISREAEG
;
A
#
# COMPACT_ATOMS: atom_id res chain seq x y z
N MET A 1 3.81 -31.33 6.81
CA MET A 1 4.33 -29.96 6.59
C MET A 1 5.59 -29.78 7.40
N ASN A 2 6.66 -29.29 6.79
CA ASN A 2 7.98 -29.19 7.40
C ASN A 2 7.94 -27.98 8.36
N ASN A 3 8.06 -28.19 9.68
CA ASN A 3 7.88 -27.16 10.71
C ASN A 3 8.71 -25.87 10.44
N SER A 4 9.90 -26.01 9.86
CA SER A 4 10.77 -24.90 9.48
C SER A 4 10.17 -23.97 8.42
N ARG A 5 9.41 -24.50 7.45
CA ARG A 5 8.77 -23.66 6.41
C ARG A 5 7.65 -22.79 7.01
N ALA A 6 6.86 -23.38 7.90
CA ALA A 6 5.80 -22.64 8.61
C ALA A 6 6.39 -21.53 9.49
N MET A 7 7.47 -21.83 10.23
CA MET A 7 8.17 -20.82 11.04
C MET A 7 8.70 -19.66 10.17
N LEU A 8 9.37 -19.95 9.04
CA LEU A 8 9.85 -18.93 8.12
C LEU A 8 8.71 -18.07 7.56
N GLN A 9 7.58 -18.68 7.18
CA GLN A 9 6.42 -17.95 6.66
C GLN A 9 5.83 -17.00 7.71
N THR A 10 5.75 -17.43 8.98
CA THR A 10 5.31 -16.57 10.09
C THR A 10 6.29 -15.42 10.32
N MET A 11 7.60 -15.69 10.30
CA MET A 11 8.62 -14.64 10.44
C MET A 11 8.53 -13.60 9.32
N ILE A 12 8.37 -14.05 8.07
CA ILE A 12 8.20 -13.16 6.91
C ILE A 12 6.92 -12.32 7.06
N THR A 13 5.82 -12.93 7.49
CA THR A 13 4.54 -12.23 7.67
C THR A 13 4.67 -11.14 8.74
N LEU A 14 5.27 -11.47 9.89
CA LEU A 14 5.43 -10.54 11.01
C LEU A 14 6.38 -9.39 10.64
N ALA A 15 7.49 -9.71 9.95
CA ALA A 15 8.44 -8.70 9.46
C ALA A 15 7.82 -7.80 8.39
N SER A 16 7.06 -8.36 7.45
CA SER A 16 6.39 -7.58 6.41
C SER A 16 5.33 -6.65 6.99
N ALA A 17 4.59 -7.10 8.01
CA ALA A 17 3.60 -6.27 8.69
C ALA A 17 4.26 -5.09 9.44
N SER A 18 5.32 -5.36 10.22
CA SER A 18 6.02 -4.29 10.96
C SER A 18 6.72 -3.30 10.03
N LEU A 19 7.40 -3.78 9.00
CA LEU A 19 8.04 -2.93 7.98
C LEU A 19 7.01 -2.16 7.17
N GLY A 20 5.87 -2.76 6.84
CA GLY A 20 4.77 -2.09 6.17
C GLY A 20 4.22 -0.91 6.99
N LEU A 21 4.07 -1.09 8.30
CA LEU A 21 3.67 -0.01 9.21
C LEU A 21 4.71 1.12 9.26
N VAL A 22 5.99 0.78 9.40
CA VAL A 22 7.07 1.77 9.41
C VAL A 22 7.12 2.54 8.09
N ALA A 23 7.00 1.85 6.96
CA ALA A 23 6.99 2.46 5.63
C ALA A 23 5.79 3.40 5.46
N ALA A 24 4.60 3.00 5.90
CA ALA A 24 3.40 3.83 5.85
C ALA A 24 3.58 5.14 6.63
N LEU A 25 4.14 5.06 7.84
CA LEU A 25 4.41 6.24 8.67
C LEU A 25 5.47 7.16 8.05
N ALA A 26 6.56 6.59 7.57
CA ALA A 26 7.66 7.34 6.95
C ALA A 26 7.22 8.10 5.70
N TRP A 27 6.43 7.46 4.83
CA TRP A 27 5.92 8.10 3.62
C TRP A 27 4.89 9.19 3.92
N ASN A 28 4.01 8.98 4.90
CA ASN A 28 3.09 10.02 5.36
C ASN A 28 3.84 11.28 5.82
N GLU A 29 4.90 11.15 6.62
CA GLU A 29 5.69 12.30 7.07
C GLU A 29 6.55 12.93 5.97
N ALA A 30 7.11 12.11 5.08
CA ALA A 30 7.86 12.60 3.91
C ALA A 30 6.99 13.49 3.02
N ILE A 31 5.80 13.01 2.64
CA ILE A 31 4.87 13.77 1.79
C ILE A 31 4.48 15.08 2.47
N LYS A 32 4.10 15.06 3.75
CA LYS A 32 3.75 16.30 4.50
C LYS A 32 4.90 17.30 4.50
N THR A 33 6.11 16.83 4.75
CA THR A 33 7.31 17.69 4.81
C THR A 33 7.61 18.29 3.45
N THR A 34 7.55 17.50 2.38
CA THR A 34 7.73 17.99 1.01
C THR A 34 6.68 19.05 0.65
N LEU A 35 5.41 18.85 1.01
CA LEU A 35 4.37 19.83 0.74
C LEU A 35 4.57 21.13 1.52
N LYS A 36 4.98 21.06 2.79
CA LYS A 36 5.32 22.23 3.60
C LYS A 36 6.43 23.06 2.94
N VAL A 37 7.47 22.40 2.43
CA VAL A 37 8.60 23.07 1.77
C VAL A 37 8.19 23.64 0.40
N LEU A 38 7.49 22.86 -0.42
CA LEU A 38 7.21 23.23 -1.82
C LEU A 38 6.16 24.34 -1.95
N PHE A 39 5.12 24.29 -1.12
CA PHE A 39 3.99 25.21 -1.22
C PHE A 39 4.08 26.39 -0.26
N ASN A 40 5.08 26.41 0.64
CA ASN A 40 5.21 27.34 1.77
C ASN A 40 3.91 27.49 2.60
N THR A 41 3.00 26.54 2.43
CA THR A 41 1.77 26.39 3.19
C THR A 41 2.18 25.66 4.45
N GLY A 42 2.29 26.39 5.56
CA GLY A 42 2.42 25.79 6.89
C GLY A 42 1.18 24.95 7.25
N GLU A 43 0.74 24.98 8.50
CA GLU A 43 -0.51 24.31 8.93
C GLU A 43 -1.79 25.04 8.49
N SER A 44 -1.72 25.76 7.36
CA SER A 44 -2.88 26.39 6.75
C SER A 44 -3.86 25.32 6.29
N LEU A 45 -5.15 25.62 6.42
CA LEU A 45 -6.25 24.77 5.97
C LEU A 45 -6.06 24.32 4.51
N ALA A 46 -5.56 25.21 3.64
CA ALA A 46 -5.25 24.90 2.25
C ALA A 46 -4.15 23.84 2.08
N GLY A 47 -3.14 23.83 2.97
CA GLY A 47 -2.09 22.82 2.99
C GLY A 47 -2.60 21.44 3.39
N LEU A 48 -3.51 21.36 4.37
CA LEU A 48 -4.14 20.12 4.80
C LEU A 48 -5.01 19.49 3.70
N TYR A 49 -5.83 20.31 3.02
CA TYR A 49 -6.64 19.84 1.90
C TYR A 49 -5.78 19.41 0.70
N THR A 50 -4.71 20.15 0.40
CA THR A 50 -3.76 19.78 -0.67
C THR A 50 -3.11 18.43 -0.37
N TYR A 51 -2.64 18.22 0.87
CA TYR A 51 -2.11 16.94 1.32
C TYR A 51 -3.13 15.80 1.16
N ALA A 52 -4.36 15.98 1.65
CA ALA A 52 -5.39 14.96 1.62
C ALA A 52 -5.74 14.52 0.18
N VAL A 53 -5.90 15.48 -0.73
CA VAL A 53 -6.20 15.19 -2.15
C VAL A 53 -5.05 14.43 -2.80
N LEU A 54 -3.80 14.89 -2.62
CA LEU A 54 -2.63 14.24 -3.22
C LEU A 54 -2.41 12.83 -2.67
N ALA A 55 -2.52 12.64 -1.36
CA ALA A 55 -2.39 11.32 -0.73
C ALA A 55 -3.48 10.35 -1.24
N THR A 56 -4.71 10.83 -1.41
CA THR A 56 -5.83 10.01 -1.93
C THR A 56 -5.59 9.59 -3.37
N VAL A 57 -5.17 10.52 -4.24
CA VAL A 57 -4.85 10.21 -5.64
C VAL A 57 -3.73 9.17 -5.72
N LEU A 58 -2.65 9.35 -4.94
CA LEU A 58 -1.55 8.40 -4.89
C LEU A 58 -2.03 7.01 -4.43
N ALA A 59 -2.86 6.95 -3.38
CA ALA A 59 -3.42 5.70 -2.87
C ALA A 59 -4.27 4.98 -3.91
N ILE A 60 -5.12 5.70 -4.65
CA ILE A 60 -5.95 5.13 -5.73
C ILE A 60 -5.06 4.57 -6.85
N VAL A 61 -4.03 5.32 -7.28
CA VAL A 61 -3.12 4.86 -8.33
C VAL A 61 -2.41 3.56 -7.92
N VAL A 62 -1.89 3.49 -6.70
CA VAL A 62 -1.26 2.28 -6.17
C VAL A 62 -2.26 1.13 -6.08
N LEU A 63 -3.46 1.37 -5.56
CA LEU A 63 -4.50 0.33 -5.43
C LEU A 63 -4.91 -0.23 -6.80
N VAL A 64 -5.12 0.63 -7.80
CA VAL A 64 -5.46 0.21 -9.17
C VAL A 64 -4.31 -0.56 -9.81
N ALA A 65 -3.06 -0.15 -9.59
CA ALA A 65 -1.89 -0.87 -10.09
C ALA A 65 -1.79 -2.28 -9.48
N LEU A 66 -2.00 -2.40 -8.17
CA LEU A 66 -2.03 -3.68 -7.47
C LEU A 66 -3.19 -4.56 -7.92
N ALA A 67 -4.39 -4.00 -8.10
CA ALA A 67 -5.55 -4.72 -8.61
C ALA A 67 -5.29 -5.30 -10.02
N ARG A 68 -4.68 -4.51 -10.91
CA ARG A 68 -4.28 -4.96 -12.25
C ARG A 68 -3.19 -6.02 -12.21
N ALA A 69 -2.20 -5.89 -11.33
CA ALA A 69 -1.16 -6.89 -11.15
C ALA A 69 -1.74 -8.23 -10.65
N SER A 70 -2.65 -8.17 -9.67
CA SER A 70 -3.36 -9.35 -9.16
C SER A 70 -4.17 -10.06 -10.25
N ALA A 71 -4.91 -9.31 -11.08
CA ALA A 71 -5.66 -9.87 -12.20
C ALA A 71 -4.77 -10.60 -13.22
N ARG A 72 -3.53 -10.16 -13.42
CA ARG A 72 -2.57 -10.85 -14.30
C ARG A 72 -1.98 -12.12 -13.69
N ILE A 73 -1.90 -12.19 -12.36
CA ILE A 73 -1.28 -13.32 -11.63
C ILE A 73 -2.33 -14.39 -11.30
N GLY A 74 -3.61 -14.03 -11.14
CA GLY A 74 -4.70 -14.95 -10.76
C GLY A 74 -5.92 -15.01 -11.69
N GLY A 75 -5.95 -14.23 -12.78
CA GLY A 75 -7.16 -14.00 -13.57
C GLY A 75 -7.67 -15.16 -14.44
N GLU A 76 -6.85 -16.14 -14.81
CA GLU A 76 -7.32 -17.32 -15.58
C GLU A 76 -7.54 -18.58 -14.73
N ALA A 77 -6.99 -18.64 -13.51
CA ALA A 77 -7.03 -19.87 -12.70
C ALA A 77 -8.14 -19.89 -11.64
N ALA A 78 -8.61 -18.72 -11.18
CA ALA A 78 -9.63 -18.65 -10.12
C ALA A 78 -11.06 -18.78 -10.64
N ILE A 79 -11.35 -18.24 -11.83
CA ILE A 79 -12.72 -18.16 -12.38
C ILE A 79 -13.17 -19.52 -12.96
N SER A 80 -12.24 -20.31 -13.51
CA SER A 80 -12.58 -21.62 -14.08
C SER A 80 -12.99 -22.67 -13.04
N ARG A 81 -12.58 -22.52 -11.78
CA ARG A 81 -12.92 -23.47 -10.71
C ARG A 81 -14.35 -23.33 -10.17
N GLU A 82 -15.02 -22.22 -10.45
CA GLU A 82 -16.42 -22.00 -10.07
C GLU A 82 -17.40 -22.46 -11.18
N ALA A 83 -16.91 -22.71 -12.39
CA ALA A 83 -17.72 -23.14 -13.53
C ALA A 83 -17.76 -24.68 -13.73
N GLU A 84 -16.93 -25.42 -12.99
CA GLU A 84 -16.84 -26.90 -13.07
C GLU A 84 -17.38 -27.62 -11.82
N GLY A 85 -18.02 -26.88 -10.91
CA GLY A 85 -18.65 -27.41 -9.69
C GLY A 85 -20.16 -27.61 -9.82
#